data_AF-A0A833JGZ0-F1
#
_entry.id   AF-A0A833JGZ0-F1
#
_cell.length_a   1.000
_cell.length_b   1.000
_cell.length_c   1.000
_cell.angle_alpha   90.00
_cell.angle_beta   90.00
_cell.angle_gamma   90.00
#
_symmetry.space_group_name_H-M   'P 1'
#
loop_
_entity.id
_entity.type
_entity.pdbx_description
1 polymer ?
#
loop_
_entity_poly.entity_id
_entity_poly.type
_entity_poly.pdbx_seq_one_letter_code
_entity_poly.pdbx_strand_id
1 'polypeptide(L)'
;MIKYLFEFFVKEEYKEEFKTEIDLLKKSAMSELGCVLFDYITVKNCFIIIEYWEDINSFNNHSRQENTLNFRKKVSNIILRKRIKYNLFQAD
;
A
#
# COMPACT_ATOMS: atom_id res chain seq x y z
N MET A 1 4.63 15.52 -6.54
CA MET A 1 3.99 14.19 -6.45
C MET A 1 5.05 13.11 -6.27
N ILE A 2 4.84 12.21 -5.33
CA ILE A 2 5.75 11.12 -4.97
C ILE A 2 5.06 9.79 -5.25
N LYS A 3 5.82 8.82 -5.76
CA LYS A 3 5.31 7.47 -6.04
C LYS A 3 5.96 6.45 -5.12
N TYR A 4 5.13 5.60 -4.52
CA TYR A 4 5.55 4.42 -3.78
C TYR A 4 5.02 3.16 -4.44
N LEU A 5 5.87 2.14 -4.53
CA LEU A 5 5.48 0.79 -4.92
C LEU A 5 5.86 -0.18 -3.80
N PHE A 6 4.88 -0.91 -3.29
CA PHE A 6 5.08 -1.93 -2.28
C PHE A 6 4.72 -3.30 -2.85
N GLU A 7 5.71 -4.18 -2.94
CA GLU A 7 5.54 -5.54 -3.41
C GLU A 7 5.47 -6.50 -2.20
N PHE A 8 4.36 -7.22 -2.07
CA PHE A 8 4.11 -8.18 -1.01
C PHE A 8 3.88 -9.56 -1.59
N PHE A 9 4.73 -10.53 -1.22
CA PHE A 9 4.46 -11.94 -1.44
C PHE A 9 3.74 -12.46 -0.22
N VAL A 10 2.52 -12.94 -0.44
CA VAL A 10 1.60 -13.40 0.61
C VAL A 10 1.56 -14.93 0.58
N LYS A 11 1.32 -15.55 1.74
CA LYS A 11 0.95 -16.96 1.82
C LYS A 11 -0.35 -17.20 1.02
N GLU A 12 -0.41 -18.26 0.21
CA GLU A 12 -1.50 -18.49 -0.75
C GLU A 12 -2.86 -18.55 -0.05
N GLU A 13 -2.92 -19.19 1.11
CA GLU A 13 -4.12 -19.37 1.93
C GLU A 13 -4.67 -18.06 2.53
N TYR A 14 -3.90 -16.97 2.51
CA TYR A 14 -4.28 -15.67 3.05
C TYR A 14 -4.52 -14.59 1.98
N LYS A 15 -4.57 -14.96 0.70
CA LYS A 15 -4.70 -13.98 -0.39
C LYS A 15 -5.99 -13.16 -0.33
N GLU A 16 -7.12 -13.80 -0.07
CA GLU A 16 -8.42 -13.10 0.00
C GLU A 16 -8.51 -12.20 1.25
N GLU A 17 -7.92 -12.63 2.36
CA GLU A 17 -7.80 -11.79 3.57
C GLU A 17 -6.93 -10.56 3.28
N PHE A 18 -5.76 -10.76 2.68
CA PHE A 18 -4.86 -9.67 2.33
C PHE A 18 -5.50 -8.69 1.34
N LYS A 19 -6.21 -9.22 0.34
CA LYS A 19 -6.98 -8.43 -0.62
C LYS A 19 -8.03 -7.56 0.08
N THR A 20 -8.81 -8.17 0.98
CA THR A 20 -9.82 -7.45 1.78
C THR A 20 -9.20 -6.31 2.59
N GLU A 21 -8.07 -6.56 3.23
CA GLU A 21 -7.37 -5.54 4.02
C GLU A 21 -6.78 -4.41 3.14
N ILE A 22 -6.28 -4.71 1.93
CA ILE A 22 -5.87 -3.66 0.99
C ILE A 22 -7.08 -2.86 0.48
N ASP A 23 -8.20 -3.51 0.16
CA ASP A 23 -9.40 -2.80 -0.33
C ASP A 23 -9.94 -1.82 0.74
N LEU A 24 -9.89 -2.21 2.02
CA LEU A 24 -10.22 -1.34 3.14
C LEU A 24 -9.22 -0.17 3.29
N LEU A 25 -7.93 -0.46 3.19
CA LEU A 25 -6.89 0.57 3.25
C LEU A 25 -7.02 1.55 2.07
N LYS A 26 -7.26 1.06 0.85
CA LYS A 26 -7.51 1.85 -0.37
C LYS A 26 -8.67 2.81 -0.17
N LYS A 27 -9.80 2.31 0.34
CA LYS A 27 -10.99 3.14 0.58
C LYS A 27 -10.70 4.28 1.56
N SER A 28 -9.95 4.00 2.64
CA SER A 28 -9.50 5.01 3.59
C SER A 28 -8.56 6.01 2.93
N ALA A 29 -7.50 5.52 2.29
CA ALA A 29 -6.43 6.34 1.70
C ALA A 29 -6.96 7.30 0.63
N MET A 30 -7.88 6.85 -0.23
CA MET A 30 -8.48 7.69 -1.27
C MET A 30 -9.31 8.87 -0.72
N SER A 31 -9.62 8.88 0.59
CA SER A 31 -10.27 10.01 1.26
C SER A 31 -9.29 10.92 2.04
N GLU A 32 -8.01 10.56 2.08
CA GLU A 32 -6.97 11.31 2.80
C GLU A 32 -6.48 12.50 1.97
N LEU A 33 -6.25 13.64 2.63
CA LEU A 33 -5.72 14.83 1.97
C LEU A 33 -4.34 14.54 1.37
N GLY A 34 -4.19 14.84 0.09
CA GLY A 34 -2.97 14.62 -0.67
C GLY A 34 -2.77 13.19 -1.19
N CYS A 35 -3.74 12.29 -1.03
CA CYS A 35 -3.78 11.04 -1.78
C CYS A 35 -4.25 11.31 -3.21
N VAL A 36 -3.38 11.05 -4.19
CA VAL A 36 -3.71 11.19 -5.62
C VAL A 36 -4.20 9.88 -6.20
N LEU A 37 -3.57 8.78 -5.82
CA LEU A 37 -3.96 7.43 -6.23
C LEU A 37 -3.52 6.43 -5.16
N PHE A 38 -4.39 5.47 -4.89
CA PHE A 38 -4.06 4.25 -4.18
C PHE A 38 -4.71 3.08 -4.93
N ASP A 39 -3.91 2.18 -5.47
CA ASP A 39 -4.41 0.97 -6.12
C ASP A 39 -3.44 -0.20 -5.96
N TYR A 40 -3.83 -1.38 -6.42
CA TYR A 40 -2.92 -2.52 -6.49
C TYR A 40 -3.20 -3.41 -7.68
N ILE A 41 -2.17 -4.17 -8.07
CA ILE A 41 -2.30 -5.29 -8.99
C ILE A 41 -1.85 -6.58 -8.30
N THR A 42 -2.39 -7.71 -8.74
CA THR A 42 -2.06 -9.02 -8.17
C THR A 42 -1.63 -9.99 -9.28
N VAL A 43 -0.50 -10.67 -9.06
CA VAL A 43 0.00 -11.75 -9.91
C VAL A 43 0.31 -12.95 -9.01
N LYS A 44 -0.52 -14.00 -9.11
CA LYS A 44 -0.47 -15.16 -8.19
C LYS A 44 -0.57 -14.69 -6.73
N ASN A 45 0.47 -14.89 -5.93
CA ASN A 45 0.55 -14.49 -4.53
C ASN A 45 1.32 -13.18 -4.30
N CYS A 46 1.67 -12.48 -5.37
CA CYS A 46 2.36 -11.20 -5.33
C CYS A 46 1.37 -10.06 -5.53
N PHE A 47 1.27 -9.17 -4.55
CA PHE A 47 0.50 -7.93 -4.61
C PHE A 47 1.45 -6.75 -4.73
N ILE A 48 1.18 -5.87 -5.69
CA ILE A 48 1.93 -4.64 -5.87
C ILE A 48 0.99 -3.47 -5.60
N ILE A 49 1.12 -2.85 -4.44
CA ILE A 49 0.42 -1.62 -4.09
C ILE A 49 1.14 -0.45 -4.76
N ILE A 50 0.35 0.42 -5.38
CA ILE A 50 0.77 1.61 -6.11
C ILE A 50 0.13 2.80 -5.42
N GLU A 51 0.96 3.69 -4.89
CA GLU A 51 0.50 4.89 -4.22
C GLU A 51 1.13 6.12 -4.85
N TYR A 52 0.30 7.14 -5.10
CA TYR A 52 0.74 8.48 -5.46
C TYR A 52 0.23 9.47 -4.43
N TRP A 53 1.16 10.26 -3.90
CA TRP A 53 0.90 11.29 -2.91
C TRP A 53 1.38 12.63 -3.42
N GLU A 54 0.68 13.72 -3.09
CA GLU A 54 1.06 15.08 -3.49
C GLU A 54 2.50 15.38 -3.07
N ASP A 55 2.83 15.09 -1.81
CA ASP A 55 4.15 15.27 -1.23
C ASP A 55 4.50 14.22 -0.15
N ILE A 56 5.68 14.39 0.45
CA ILE A 56 6.21 13.48 1.48
C ILE A 56 5.45 13.59 2.80
N ASN A 57 4.88 14.76 3.10
CA ASN A 57 4.11 14.97 4.33
C ASN A 57 2.76 14.26 4.24
N SER A 58 2.08 14.28 3.09
CA SER A 58 0.86 13.51 2.86
C SER A 58 1.10 12.01 3.05
N PHE A 59 2.17 11.47 2.47
CA PHE A 59 2.54 10.06 2.69
C PHE A 59 2.91 9.78 4.17
N ASN A 60 3.68 10.66 4.81
CA ASN A 60 4.06 10.49 6.21
C ASN A 60 2.83 10.48 7.13
N ASN A 61 1.83 11.33 6.84
CA ASN A 61 0.56 11.35 7.55
C ASN A 61 -0.20 10.03 7.33
N HIS A 62 -0.34 9.58 6.08
CA HIS A 62 -0.93 8.27 5.75
C HIS A 62 -0.25 7.14 6.51
N SER A 63 1.08 7.15 6.57
CA SER A 63 1.89 6.12 7.22
C SER A 63 1.64 5.98 8.73
N ARG A 64 1.01 6.99 9.34
CA ARG A 64 0.68 7.09 10.78
C ARG A 64 -0.82 6.94 11.06
N GLN A 65 -1.67 6.90 10.03
CA GLN A 65 -3.11 6.71 10.21
C GLN A 65 -3.41 5.35 10.86
N GLU A 66 -4.46 5.32 11.67
CA GLU A 66 -4.86 4.11 12.40
C GLU A 66 -5.12 2.94 11.44
N ASN A 67 -5.80 3.19 10.31
CA ASN A 67 -6.06 2.16 9.30
C ASN A 67 -4.77 1.58 8.71
N THR A 68 -3.77 2.41 8.44
CA THR A 68 -2.46 1.97 7.95
C THR A 68 -1.70 1.15 9.00
N LEU A 69 -1.77 1.57 10.27
CA LEU A 69 -1.17 0.82 11.37
C LEU A 69 -1.86 -0.53 11.60
N ASN A 70 -3.20 -0.56 11.52
CA ASN A 70 -4.00 -1.76 11.66
C ASN A 70 -3.76 -2.74 10.51
N PHE A 71 -3.72 -2.24 9.27
CA PHE A 71 -3.31 -3.02 8.10
C PHE A 71 -1.97 -3.71 8.36
N ARG A 72 -0.92 -2.94 8.70
CA ARG A 72 0.43 -3.48 8.98
C ARG A 72 0.43 -4.55 10.05
N LYS A 73 -0.35 -4.39 11.12
CA LYS A 73 -0.46 -5.39 12.20
C LYS A 73 -1.11 -6.68 11.69
N LYS A 74 -2.28 -6.59 11.06
CA LYS A 74 -3.02 -7.76 10.56
C LYS A 74 -2.21 -8.56 9.55
N VAL A 75 -1.55 -7.89 8.61
CA VAL A 75 -0.86 -8.59 7.52
C VAL A 75 0.55 -9.07 7.88
N SER A 76 1.08 -8.70 9.04
CA SER A 76 2.48 -8.96 9.43
C SER A 76 2.86 -10.44 9.40
N ASN A 77 1.95 -11.34 9.81
CA ASN A 77 2.20 -12.78 9.92
C ASN A 77 1.91 -13.57 8.63
N ILE A 78 1.34 -12.92 7.61
CA ILE A 78 0.91 -13.57 6.35
C ILE A 78 1.80 -13.17 5.17
N ILE A 79 2.68 -12.18 5.34
CA ILE A 79 3.67 -11.76 4.34
C ILE A 79 4.89 -12.70 4.42
N LEU A 80 5.22 -13.34 3.30
CA LEU A 80 6.45 -14.13 3.10
C LEU A 80 7.64 -13.24 2.75
N ARG A 81 7.42 -12.20 1.95
CA ARG A 81 8.45 -11.26 1.52
C ARG A 81 7.83 -9.90 1.20
N LYS A 82 8.50 -8.83 1.63
CA LYS A 82 8.17 -7.44 1.25
C LYS A 82 9.34 -6.81 0.51
N ARG A 83 9.05 -6.07 -0.56
CA ARG A 83 10.00 -5.15 -1.20
C ARG A 83 9.37 -3.78 -1.34
N ILE A 84 10.18 -2.73 -1.19
CA ILE A 84 9.73 -1.36 -1.35
C ILE A 84 10.57 -0.73 -2.46
N LYS A 85 9.90 -0.10 -3.42
CA LYS A 85 10.55 0.70 -4.46
C LYS A 85 10.04 2.14 -4.32
N TYR A 86 10.97 3.06 -4.10
CA TYR A 86 10.72 4.49 -3.95
C TYR A 86 11.04 5.22 -5.27
N ASN A 87 10.22 6.22 -5.63
CA ASN A 87 10.46 7.23 -6.68
C ASN A 87 10.95 6.69 -8.03
N LEU A 88 10.00 6.45 -8.95
CA LEU A 88 10.37 6.08 -10.33
C LEU A 88 10.54 7.27 -11.28
N PHE A 89 9.97 8.46 -11.05
CA PHE A 89 10.19 9.62 -11.92
C PHE A 89 9.95 10.93 -11.16
N GLN A 90 10.97 11.79 -11.08
CA GLN A 90 10.74 13.24 -11.22
C GLN A 90 10.77 13.46 -12.74
N ALA A 91 9.61 13.72 -13.35
CA ALA A 91 9.61 14.26 -14.70
C ALA A 91 9.88 15.76 -14.54
N ASP A 92 10.98 16.23 -15.14
CA ASP A 92 11.23 17.65 -15.38
C ASP A 92 10.13 18.26 -16.28
#